data_AF-A0A650CFW8-F1
#
_entry.id   AF-A0A650CFW8-F1
#
_cell.length_a   1.000
_cell.length_b   1.000
_cell.length_c   1.000
_cell.angle_alpha   90.00
_cell.angle_beta   90.00
_cell.angle_gamma   90.00
#
_symmetry.space_group_name_H-M   'P 1'
#
loop_
_entity.id
_entity.type
_entity.pdbx_description
1 polymer ?
#
loop_
_entity_poly.entity_id
_entity_poly.type
_entity_poly.pdbx_seq_one_letter_code
_entity_poly.pdbx_strand_id
1 'polypeptide(L)'
;MHNYEIKYKMKEEKASKIFVRESSGLIKQFGMFDAAGKVMNVMLPLAAYYTLLYSPGVPGANNFGLSALIGFLFAIPPFYIYLRLSELIPRSSGEYIYISRFLHSLIGTIQGITTIIGMSMFTASLIITLTVDSGLVPFLQIIGLAYNNQSLVNYASEIISSPFYTFIISEIFVVIYFIIISFSNKILSKVVVVSLFLGQIIGTILVSAIFLALGNHGFITVFNHISQEFGSSQTYSEISSQGKSLIYPLNFEGTIIMAILLWLWILAWFIGPSYFAGEFKGGKKSIRRGMIIGWVIGGILLFLVSYSSEYAVGLPFFEYSSLHGWGNIPIAFYVFFLLLKSFLIPPKD
;
A
#
# COMPACT_ATOMS: atom_id res chain seq x y z
N MET A 1 -26.79 -52.28 -36.26
CA MET A 1 -26.64 -51.40 -35.08
C MET A 1 -25.18 -51.04 -34.77
N HIS A 2 -24.23 -51.97 -34.91
CA HIS A 2 -22.81 -51.75 -34.57
C HIS A 2 -22.11 -50.55 -35.27
N ASN A 3 -22.40 -50.29 -36.55
CA ASN A 3 -21.77 -49.18 -37.28
C ASN A 3 -22.29 -47.77 -36.90
N TYR A 4 -23.45 -47.67 -36.27
CA TYR A 4 -24.00 -46.39 -35.81
C TYR A 4 -23.37 -45.94 -34.49
N GLU A 5 -23.13 -46.87 -33.56
CA GLU A 5 -22.47 -46.57 -32.28
C GLU A 5 -21.03 -46.08 -32.45
N ILE A 6 -20.30 -46.63 -33.44
CA ILE A 6 -18.91 -46.21 -33.73
C ILE A 6 -18.88 -44.78 -34.27
N LYS A 7 -19.85 -44.39 -35.14
CA LYS A 7 -19.95 -43.01 -35.64
C LYS A 7 -20.35 -42.02 -34.55
N TYR A 8 -21.21 -42.40 -33.60
CA TYR A 8 -21.58 -41.56 -32.47
C TYR A 8 -20.39 -41.36 -31.51
N LYS A 9 -19.65 -42.41 -31.16
CA LYS A 9 -18.42 -42.30 -30.34
C LYS A 9 -17.35 -41.43 -30.99
N MET A 10 -17.12 -41.57 -32.31
CA MET A 10 -16.16 -40.72 -33.03
C MET A 10 -16.61 -39.25 -33.12
N LYS A 11 -17.91 -38.98 -33.14
CA LYS A 11 -18.47 -37.61 -33.15
C LYS A 11 -18.42 -36.97 -31.76
N GLU A 12 -18.63 -37.74 -30.70
CA GLU A 12 -18.41 -37.32 -29.30
C GLU A 12 -16.92 -37.10 -29.00
N GLU A 13 -16.02 -37.95 -29.47
CA GLU A 13 -14.56 -37.73 -29.34
C GLU A 13 -14.09 -36.51 -30.10
N LYS A 14 -14.63 -36.24 -31.31
CA LYS A 14 -14.34 -35.01 -32.03
C LYS A 14 -14.92 -33.79 -31.33
N ALA A 15 -16.14 -33.86 -30.80
CA ALA A 15 -16.75 -32.77 -30.04
C ALA A 15 -16.02 -32.51 -28.72
N SER A 16 -15.55 -33.55 -28.02
CA SER A 16 -14.76 -33.39 -26.79
C SER A 16 -13.38 -32.79 -27.10
N LYS A 17 -12.72 -33.21 -28.18
CA LYS A 17 -11.45 -32.61 -28.65
C LYS A 17 -11.59 -31.15 -29.11
N ILE A 18 -12.75 -30.72 -29.59
CA ILE A 18 -12.98 -29.31 -29.99
C ILE A 18 -13.05 -28.37 -28.77
N PHE A 19 -13.32 -28.88 -27.56
CA PHE A 19 -13.39 -28.08 -26.33
C PHE A 19 -12.26 -28.34 -25.32
N VAL A 20 -11.33 -29.26 -25.59
CA VAL A 20 -10.07 -29.29 -24.86
C VAL A 20 -9.22 -28.14 -25.37
N ARG A 21 -9.45 -26.95 -24.80
CA ARG A 21 -8.52 -25.83 -24.94
C ARG A 21 -7.19 -26.35 -24.44
N GLU A 22 -6.24 -26.56 -25.35
CA GLU A 22 -4.84 -26.77 -25.00
C GLU A 22 -4.51 -25.70 -23.96
N SER A 23 -4.28 -26.14 -22.72
CA SER A 23 -3.76 -25.25 -21.69
C SER A 23 -2.40 -24.83 -22.22
N SER A 24 -2.37 -23.65 -22.84
CA SER A 24 -1.21 -23.02 -23.45
C SER A 24 0.03 -23.43 -22.67
N GLY A 25 1.02 -24.03 -23.34
CA GLY A 25 2.29 -24.50 -22.76
C GLY A 25 3.15 -23.40 -22.12
N LEU A 26 2.54 -22.29 -21.70
CA LEU A 26 3.13 -21.27 -20.85
C LEU A 26 3.36 -21.85 -19.45
N ILE A 27 4.63 -22.00 -19.11
CA ILE A 27 5.05 -22.34 -17.76
C ILE A 27 4.60 -21.19 -16.84
N LYS A 28 3.65 -21.49 -15.96
CA LYS A 28 3.23 -20.59 -14.87
C LYS A 28 4.45 -20.10 -14.11
N GLN A 29 4.57 -18.80 -13.86
CA GLN A 29 5.79 -18.21 -13.28
C GLN A 29 5.67 -17.90 -11.79
N PHE A 30 4.49 -17.49 -11.32
CA PHE A 30 4.30 -17.03 -9.93
C PHE A 30 4.22 -18.19 -8.94
N GLY A 31 4.82 -18.04 -7.78
CA GLY A 31 4.76 -18.94 -6.64
C GLY A 31 4.04 -18.31 -5.44
N MET A 32 4.13 -18.97 -4.29
CA MET A 32 3.46 -18.51 -3.06
C MET A 32 4.01 -17.17 -2.55
N PHE A 33 5.31 -16.92 -2.73
CA PHE A 33 5.93 -15.66 -2.33
C PHE A 33 5.47 -14.49 -3.19
N ASP A 34 5.14 -14.71 -4.46
CA ASP A 34 4.52 -13.68 -5.29
C ASP A 34 3.11 -13.32 -4.80
N ALA A 35 2.35 -14.31 -4.32
CA ALA A 35 1.04 -14.07 -3.71
C ALA A 35 1.19 -13.31 -2.39
N ALA A 36 2.11 -13.73 -1.51
CA ALA A 36 2.38 -13.02 -0.26
C ALA A 36 2.85 -11.58 -0.52
N GLY A 37 3.80 -11.41 -1.45
CA GLY A 37 4.31 -10.12 -1.90
C GLY A 37 3.21 -9.21 -2.43
N LYS A 38 2.29 -9.73 -3.24
CA LYS A 38 1.16 -8.95 -3.76
C LYS A 38 0.13 -8.56 -2.69
N VAL A 39 -0.10 -9.38 -1.67
CA VAL A 39 -0.95 -8.99 -0.52
C VAL A 39 -0.29 -7.86 0.26
N MET A 40 1.01 -7.99 0.55
CA MET A 40 1.74 -7.07 1.41
C MET A 40 2.21 -5.78 0.71
N ASN A 41 2.30 -5.77 -0.63
CA ASN A 41 2.86 -4.66 -1.42
C ASN A 41 2.21 -3.31 -1.11
N VAL A 42 0.90 -3.34 -0.88
CA VAL A 42 0.15 -2.13 -0.58
C VAL A 42 -0.04 -1.95 0.93
N MET A 43 -0.01 -3.02 1.73
CA MET A 43 -0.25 -2.92 3.18
C MET A 43 0.88 -2.18 3.93
N LEU A 44 2.15 -2.42 3.58
CA LEU A 44 3.28 -2.00 4.43
C LEU A 44 3.89 -0.63 4.09
N PRO A 45 4.17 -0.29 2.82
CA PRO A 45 4.62 1.07 2.49
C PRO A 45 3.59 2.13 2.89
N LEU A 46 2.31 1.76 2.88
CA LEU A 46 1.19 2.62 3.24
C LEU A 46 0.93 2.75 4.73
N ALA A 47 1.42 1.81 5.54
CA ALA A 47 1.15 1.75 6.96
C ALA A 47 1.52 3.06 7.67
N ALA A 48 2.78 3.49 7.52
CA ALA A 48 3.28 4.71 8.13
C ALA A 48 2.66 5.95 7.49
N TYR A 49 2.56 5.98 6.16
CA TYR A 49 2.05 7.13 5.40
C TYR A 49 0.57 7.45 5.68
N TYR A 50 -0.31 6.45 5.60
CA TYR A 50 -1.74 6.69 5.81
C TYR A 50 -2.12 6.82 7.28
N THR A 51 -1.33 6.26 8.20
CA THR A 51 -1.51 6.56 9.63
C THR A 51 -1.24 8.05 9.91
N LEU A 52 -0.17 8.62 9.32
CA LEU A 52 0.08 10.07 9.34
C LEU A 52 -1.06 10.86 8.70
N LEU A 53 -1.60 10.38 7.58
CA LEU A 53 -2.65 11.08 6.85
C LEU A 53 -3.97 11.15 7.62
N TYR A 54 -4.42 10.04 8.22
CA TYR A 54 -5.75 9.96 8.80
C TYR A 54 -5.81 10.34 10.27
N SER A 55 -4.71 10.22 11.01
CA SER A 55 -4.69 10.48 12.46
C SER A 55 -5.27 11.83 12.85
N PRO A 56 -4.88 12.97 12.25
CA PRO A 56 -5.42 14.26 12.70
C PRO A 56 -6.86 14.50 12.26
N GLY A 57 -7.36 13.71 11.31
CA GLY A 57 -8.74 13.77 10.83
C GLY A 57 -9.73 12.97 11.67
N VAL A 58 -9.27 12.16 12.63
CA VAL A 58 -10.11 11.31 13.48
C VAL A 58 -9.88 11.63 14.96
N PRO A 59 -10.64 12.58 15.54
CA PRO A 59 -10.57 12.92 16.95
C PRO A 59 -10.68 11.69 17.86
N GLY A 60 -9.70 11.50 18.74
CA GLY A 60 -9.70 10.44 19.77
C GLY A 60 -9.16 9.08 19.29
N ALA A 61 -8.66 8.99 18.06
CA ALA A 61 -7.93 7.82 17.53
C ALA A 61 -6.47 7.78 18.02
N ASN A 62 -6.29 7.81 19.34
CA ASN A 62 -4.98 7.94 19.99
C ASN A 62 -4.20 6.63 20.11
N ASN A 63 -4.57 5.59 19.35
CA ASN A 63 -3.89 4.30 19.42
C ASN A 63 -3.87 3.65 18.04
N PHE A 64 -2.78 3.86 17.32
CA PHE A 64 -2.60 3.40 15.94
C PHE A 64 -2.39 1.89 15.91
N GLY A 65 -1.66 1.33 16.88
CA GLY A 65 -1.48 -0.11 16.99
C GLY A 65 -2.81 -0.85 17.19
N LEU A 66 -3.65 -0.39 18.12
CA LEU A 66 -4.96 -0.97 18.37
C LEU A 66 -5.89 -0.80 17.17
N SER A 67 -5.90 0.38 16.54
CA SER A 67 -6.68 0.63 15.33
C SER A 67 -6.26 -0.29 14.19
N ALA A 68 -4.96 -0.51 14.00
CA ALA A 68 -4.43 -1.44 13.01
C ALA A 68 -4.85 -2.89 13.28
N LEU A 69 -4.84 -3.31 14.55
CA LEU A 69 -5.28 -4.65 14.96
C LEU A 69 -6.79 -4.85 14.72
N ILE A 70 -7.61 -3.87 15.10
CA ILE A 70 -9.06 -3.94 14.89
C ILE A 70 -9.38 -3.94 13.38
N GLY A 71 -8.71 -3.08 12.60
CA GLY A 71 -8.85 -3.02 11.15
C GLY A 71 -8.47 -4.34 10.49
N PHE A 72 -7.37 -4.96 10.96
CA PHE A 72 -6.94 -6.30 10.51
C PHE A 72 -8.03 -7.35 10.76
N LEU A 73 -8.66 -7.34 11.94
CA LEU A 73 -9.74 -8.27 12.28
C LEU A 73 -11.00 -8.03 11.43
N PHE A 74 -11.38 -6.78 11.21
CA PHE A 74 -12.53 -6.41 10.37
C PHE A 74 -12.35 -6.81 8.90
N ALA A 75 -11.11 -6.86 8.45
CA ALA A 75 -10.78 -7.25 7.09
C ALA A 75 -10.73 -8.77 6.87
N ILE A 76 -10.81 -9.60 7.93
CA ILE A 76 -10.79 -11.07 7.81
C ILE A 76 -11.97 -11.61 6.98
N PRO A 77 -13.24 -11.22 7.22
CA PRO A 77 -14.35 -11.69 6.41
C PRO A 77 -14.18 -11.43 4.89
N PRO A 78 -13.89 -10.19 4.44
CA PRO A 78 -13.70 -9.95 3.00
C PRO A 78 -12.42 -10.64 2.48
N PHE A 79 -11.33 -10.70 3.25
CA PHE A 79 -10.14 -11.47 2.89
C PHE A 79 -10.46 -12.95 2.64
N TYR A 80 -11.23 -13.58 3.54
CA TYR A 80 -11.63 -14.97 3.41
C TYR A 80 -12.49 -15.20 2.16
N ILE A 81 -13.42 -14.30 1.85
CA ILE A 81 -14.22 -14.39 0.63
C ILE A 81 -13.32 -14.39 -0.61
N TYR A 82 -12.38 -13.44 -0.72
CA TYR A 82 -11.47 -13.35 -1.86
C TYR A 82 -10.48 -14.51 -1.95
N LEU A 83 -10.03 -15.02 -0.80
CA LEU A 83 -9.24 -16.24 -0.73
C LEU A 83 -10.00 -17.41 -1.35
N ARG A 84 -11.26 -17.63 -0.97
CA ARG A 84 -12.08 -18.74 -1.48
C ARG A 84 -12.46 -18.55 -2.94
N LEU A 85 -12.77 -17.33 -3.36
CA LEU A 85 -13.02 -17.02 -4.78
C LEU A 85 -11.79 -17.34 -5.64
N SER A 86 -10.59 -16.98 -5.17
CA SER A 86 -9.33 -17.26 -5.87
C SER A 86 -8.98 -18.75 -5.91
N GLU A 87 -9.40 -19.54 -4.92
CA GLU A 87 -9.25 -21.00 -4.92
C GLU A 87 -10.26 -21.70 -5.86
N LEU A 88 -11.50 -21.25 -5.88
CA LEU A 88 -12.61 -21.86 -6.62
C LEU A 88 -12.58 -21.47 -8.10
N ILE A 89 -12.17 -20.24 -8.40
CA ILE A 89 -12.10 -19.68 -9.76
C ILE A 89 -10.66 -19.17 -9.99
N PRO A 90 -9.67 -20.07 -10.19
CA PRO A 90 -8.27 -19.69 -10.38
C PRO A 90 -8.03 -19.20 -11.82
N ARG A 91 -8.71 -18.11 -12.20
CA ARG A 91 -8.59 -17.46 -13.51
C ARG A 91 -8.04 -16.05 -13.31
N SER A 92 -7.17 -15.64 -14.22
CA SER A 92 -6.62 -14.28 -14.24
C SER A 92 -7.69 -13.32 -14.76
N SER A 93 -8.27 -12.52 -13.86
CA SER A 93 -9.39 -11.61 -14.20
C SER A 93 -9.95 -10.79 -13.05
N GLY A 94 -9.62 -11.13 -11.79
CA GLY A 94 -10.15 -10.44 -10.62
C GLY A 94 -11.69 -10.50 -10.51
N GLU A 95 -12.26 -9.44 -9.98
CA GLU A 95 -13.67 -9.31 -9.61
C GLU A 95 -14.62 -9.38 -10.81
N TYR A 96 -14.18 -8.96 -12.00
CA TYR A 96 -14.99 -8.99 -13.23
C TYR A 96 -15.55 -10.39 -13.51
N ILE A 97 -14.72 -11.42 -13.38
CA ILE A 97 -15.17 -12.80 -13.58
C ILE A 97 -16.03 -13.29 -12.42
N TYR A 98 -15.77 -12.85 -11.19
CA TYR A 98 -16.61 -13.24 -10.05
C TYR A 98 -18.02 -12.68 -10.21
N ILE A 99 -18.13 -11.38 -10.49
CA ILE A 99 -19.41 -10.66 -10.64
C ILE A 99 -20.18 -11.16 -11.86
N SER A 100 -19.53 -11.31 -13.02
CA SER A 100 -20.20 -11.77 -14.24
C SER A 100 -20.74 -13.20 -14.13
N ARG A 101 -20.13 -14.06 -13.29
CA ARG A 101 -20.58 -15.44 -13.07
C ARG A 101 -21.69 -15.59 -12.06
N PHE A 102 -21.68 -14.78 -11.00
CA PHE A 102 -22.62 -14.93 -9.89
C PHE A 102 -23.81 -13.98 -9.96
N LEU A 103 -23.65 -12.80 -10.57
CA LEU A 103 -24.70 -11.78 -10.61
C LEU A 103 -25.28 -11.64 -12.01
N HIS A 104 -24.57 -10.97 -12.92
CA HIS A 104 -25.02 -10.76 -14.29
C HIS A 104 -23.85 -10.29 -15.16
N SER A 105 -23.84 -10.67 -16.44
CA SER A 105 -22.78 -10.29 -17.38
C SER A 105 -22.61 -8.76 -17.50
N LEU A 106 -23.71 -8.02 -17.61
CA LEU A 106 -23.71 -6.55 -17.67
C LEU A 106 -23.05 -5.91 -16.44
N ILE A 107 -23.39 -6.36 -15.23
CA ILE A 107 -22.83 -5.82 -13.98
C ILE A 107 -21.33 -6.10 -13.92
N GLY A 108 -20.92 -7.31 -14.34
CA GLY A 108 -19.52 -7.64 -14.52
C GLY A 108 -18.84 -6.64 -15.45
N THR A 109 -19.35 -6.47 -16.68
CA THR A 109 -18.77 -5.55 -17.67
C THR A 109 -18.65 -4.13 -17.15
N ILE A 110 -19.67 -3.60 -16.47
CA ILE A 110 -19.62 -2.29 -15.83
C ILE A 110 -18.47 -2.23 -14.82
N GLN A 111 -18.37 -3.20 -13.92
CA GLN A 111 -17.28 -3.24 -12.94
C GLN A 111 -15.91 -3.36 -13.60
N GLY A 112 -15.78 -4.14 -14.68
CA GLY A 112 -14.53 -4.28 -15.44
C GLY A 112 -14.09 -2.95 -16.06
N ILE A 113 -15.00 -2.23 -16.72
CA ILE A 113 -14.72 -0.91 -17.30
C ILE A 113 -14.35 0.10 -16.21
N THR A 114 -15.12 0.14 -15.11
CA THR A 114 -14.81 1.00 -13.96
C THR A 114 -13.44 0.69 -13.38
N THR A 115 -13.04 -0.57 -13.33
CA THR A 115 -11.72 -0.97 -12.83
C THR A 115 -10.61 -0.55 -13.78
N ILE A 116 -10.79 -0.68 -15.10
CA ILE A 116 -9.79 -0.24 -16.08
C ILE A 116 -9.55 1.27 -15.97
N ILE A 117 -10.62 2.08 -15.96
CA ILE A 117 -10.51 3.54 -15.87
C ILE A 117 -10.02 3.96 -14.47
N GLY A 118 -10.70 3.47 -13.44
CA GLY A 118 -10.46 3.84 -12.05
C GLY A 118 -9.08 3.44 -11.57
N MET A 119 -8.63 2.20 -11.82
CA MET A 119 -7.30 1.75 -11.39
C MET A 119 -6.18 2.46 -12.16
N SER A 120 -6.39 2.86 -13.42
CA SER A 120 -5.38 3.63 -14.17
C SER A 120 -5.18 5.01 -13.55
N MET A 121 -6.27 5.73 -13.27
CA MET A 121 -6.22 7.02 -12.58
C MET A 121 -5.64 6.89 -11.17
N PHE A 122 -6.06 5.86 -10.43
CA PHE A 122 -5.57 5.60 -9.10
C PHE A 122 -4.07 5.28 -9.10
N THR A 123 -3.59 4.46 -10.04
CA THR A 123 -2.16 4.12 -10.17
C THR A 123 -1.31 5.35 -10.44
N ALA A 124 -1.75 6.27 -11.31
CA ALA A 124 -1.05 7.52 -11.54
C ALA A 124 -0.92 8.36 -10.24
N SER A 125 -2.00 8.44 -9.46
CA SER A 125 -1.98 9.10 -8.14
C SER A 125 -1.04 8.42 -7.15
N LEU A 126 -1.01 7.09 -7.11
CA LEU A 126 -0.08 6.33 -6.24
C LEU A 126 1.38 6.56 -6.63
N ILE A 127 1.71 6.71 -7.90
CA ILE A 127 3.09 6.97 -8.32
C ILE A 127 3.55 8.34 -7.80
N ILE A 128 2.73 9.38 -7.98
CA ILE A 128 3.03 10.72 -7.47
C ILE A 128 3.20 10.66 -5.94
N THR A 129 2.18 10.20 -5.23
CA THR A 129 2.13 10.28 -3.77
C THR A 129 3.08 9.31 -3.07
N LEU A 130 3.20 8.06 -3.54
CA LEU A 130 3.95 7.00 -2.86
C LEU A 130 5.36 6.74 -3.40
N THR A 131 5.64 7.17 -4.63
CA THR A 131 6.95 6.94 -5.24
C THR A 131 7.76 8.23 -5.25
N VAL A 132 7.14 9.34 -5.65
CA VAL A 132 7.83 10.62 -5.76
C VAL A 132 7.81 11.38 -4.43
N ASP A 133 6.62 11.73 -3.93
CA ASP A 133 6.47 12.60 -2.77
C ASP A 133 6.92 11.96 -1.47
N SER A 134 6.56 10.68 -1.24
CA SER A 134 6.90 9.96 -0.01
C SER A 134 8.25 9.24 -0.04
N GLY A 135 8.70 8.90 -1.25
CA GLY A 135 9.81 7.98 -1.46
C GLY A 135 11.04 8.73 -1.92
N LEU A 136 11.04 9.11 -3.19
CA LEU A 136 12.19 9.71 -3.86
C LEU A 136 12.62 11.02 -3.20
N VAL A 137 11.69 11.93 -2.95
CA VAL A 137 12.04 13.28 -2.49
C VAL A 137 12.64 13.26 -1.07
N PRO A 138 12.01 12.63 -0.05
CA PRO A 138 12.62 12.48 1.26
C PRO A 138 13.94 11.71 1.20
N PHE A 139 14.06 10.70 0.34
CA PHE A 139 15.32 9.97 0.15
C PHE A 139 16.46 10.88 -0.36
N LEU A 140 16.20 11.69 -1.38
CA LEU A 140 17.18 12.65 -1.92
C LEU A 140 17.51 13.74 -0.91
N GLN A 141 16.52 14.22 -0.15
CA GLN A 141 16.72 15.17 0.94
C GLN A 141 17.62 14.55 2.03
N ILE A 142 17.30 13.36 2.54
CA ILE A 142 18.08 12.69 3.59
C ILE A 142 19.53 12.44 3.14
N ILE A 143 19.74 11.97 1.91
CA ILE A 143 21.11 11.80 1.36
C ILE A 143 21.80 13.16 1.22
N GLY A 144 21.11 14.16 0.70
CA GLY A 144 21.65 15.52 0.57
C GLY A 144 22.10 16.07 1.91
N LEU A 145 21.30 15.87 2.97
CA LEU A 145 21.64 16.27 4.33
C LEU A 145 22.82 15.46 4.88
N ALA A 146 22.80 14.13 4.73
CA ALA A 146 23.88 13.27 5.24
C ALA A 146 25.26 13.59 4.63
N TYR A 147 25.30 14.09 3.40
CA TYR A 147 26.53 14.48 2.70
C TYR A 147 26.73 16.01 2.64
N ASN A 148 25.94 16.81 3.37
CA ASN A 148 26.00 18.28 3.34
C ASN A 148 25.91 18.91 1.94
N ASN A 149 25.15 18.29 1.03
CA ASN A 149 24.93 18.75 -0.34
C ASN A 149 23.59 19.50 -0.45
N GLN A 150 23.63 20.81 -0.23
CA GLN A 150 22.43 21.66 -0.28
C GLN A 150 21.79 21.72 -1.67
N SER A 151 22.56 21.59 -2.75
CA SER A 151 22.00 21.57 -4.12
C SER A 151 21.07 20.37 -4.31
N LEU A 152 21.45 19.20 -3.79
CA LEU A 152 20.62 18.00 -3.88
C LEU A 152 19.29 18.15 -3.12
N VAL A 153 19.34 18.78 -1.95
CA VAL A 153 18.17 19.08 -1.11
C VAL A 153 17.23 20.08 -1.81
N ASN A 154 17.80 21.09 -2.47
CA ASN A 154 17.02 22.09 -3.20
C ASN A 154 16.33 21.46 -4.42
N TYR A 155 17.05 20.66 -5.22
CA TYR A 155 16.45 19.94 -6.34
C TYR A 155 15.33 19.00 -5.90
N ALA A 156 15.50 18.29 -4.78
CA ALA A 156 14.47 17.43 -4.25
C ALA A 156 13.22 18.23 -3.83
N SER A 157 13.39 19.40 -3.22
CA SER A 157 12.30 20.29 -2.83
C SER A 157 11.60 20.94 -4.04
N GLU A 158 12.33 21.21 -5.12
CA GLU A 158 11.78 21.73 -6.38
C GLU A 158 10.87 20.71 -7.08
N ILE A 159 11.15 19.40 -6.97
CA ILE A 159 10.31 18.34 -7.56
C ILE A 159 8.87 18.41 -7.03
N ILE A 160 8.69 18.67 -5.74
CA ILE A 160 7.36 18.76 -5.11
C ILE A 160 6.74 20.14 -5.34
N SER A 161 7.56 21.19 -5.35
CA SER A 161 7.07 22.57 -5.41
C SER A 161 6.61 22.98 -6.82
N SER A 162 7.11 22.31 -7.87
CA SER A 162 6.77 22.56 -9.27
C SER A 162 5.91 21.42 -9.84
N PRO A 163 4.62 21.67 -10.17
CA PRO A 163 3.76 20.65 -10.79
C PRO A 163 4.35 20.06 -12.08
N PHE A 164 5.14 20.87 -12.82
CA PHE A 164 5.82 20.41 -14.02
C PHE A 164 6.89 19.37 -13.71
N TYR A 165 7.73 19.59 -12.68
CA TYR A 165 8.75 18.61 -12.29
C TYR A 165 8.13 17.35 -11.67
N THR A 166 7.09 17.51 -10.84
CA THR A 166 6.35 16.36 -10.31
C THR A 166 5.79 15.50 -11.44
N PHE A 167 5.20 16.13 -12.46
CA PHE A 167 4.66 15.44 -13.64
C PHE A 167 5.75 14.69 -14.41
N ILE A 168 6.85 15.36 -14.76
CA ILE A 168 7.94 14.73 -15.55
C ILE A 168 8.56 13.55 -14.80
N ILE A 169 8.87 13.71 -13.50
CA ILE A 169 9.47 12.63 -12.70
C ILE A 169 8.49 11.47 -12.54
N SER A 170 7.22 11.75 -12.26
CA SER A 170 6.20 10.70 -12.14
C SER A 170 6.02 9.92 -13.44
N GLU A 171 6.03 10.60 -14.59
CA GLU A 171 5.93 9.98 -15.91
C GLU A 171 7.14 9.07 -16.20
N ILE A 172 8.35 9.47 -15.78
CA ILE A 172 9.54 8.60 -15.88
C ILE A 172 9.32 7.30 -15.10
N PHE A 173 8.76 7.34 -13.90
CA PHE A 173 8.43 6.13 -13.13
C PHE A 173 7.35 5.29 -13.80
N VAL A 174 6.31 5.91 -14.37
CA VAL A 174 5.29 5.20 -15.17
C VAL A 174 5.95 4.43 -16.31
N VAL A 175 6.84 5.07 -17.08
CA VAL A 175 7.55 4.44 -18.20
C VAL A 175 8.46 3.31 -17.71
N ILE A 176 9.19 3.50 -16.60
CA ILE A 176 10.02 2.45 -16.00
C ILE A 176 9.17 1.24 -15.61
N TYR A 177 8.04 1.45 -14.92
CA TYR A 177 7.14 0.37 -14.54
C TYR A 177 6.50 -0.31 -15.74
N PHE A 178 6.10 0.46 -16.75
CA PHE A 178 5.59 -0.06 -18.02
C PHE A 178 6.62 -0.98 -18.69
N ILE A 179 7.88 -0.56 -18.76
CA ILE A 179 8.98 -1.36 -19.32
C ILE A 179 9.16 -2.66 -18.52
N ILE A 180 9.21 -2.58 -17.18
CA ILE A 180 9.38 -3.75 -16.30
C ILE A 180 8.24 -4.76 -16.48
N ILE A 181 6.99 -4.27 -16.54
CA ILE A 181 5.79 -5.11 -16.67
C ILE A 181 5.67 -5.70 -18.08
N SER A 182 6.14 -4.98 -19.11
CA SER A 182 6.10 -5.44 -20.51
C SER A 182 7.08 -6.58 -20.79
N PHE A 183 8.05 -6.82 -19.90
CA PHE A 183 8.92 -7.99 -19.98
C PHE A 183 8.22 -9.28 -19.49
N SER A 184 8.99 -10.36 -19.34
CA SER A 184 8.45 -11.66 -18.92
C SER A 184 7.90 -11.68 -17.49
N ASN A 185 6.86 -12.49 -17.26
CA ASN A 185 6.33 -12.79 -15.91
C ASN A 185 7.40 -13.28 -14.92
N LYS A 186 8.53 -13.82 -15.40
CA LYS A 186 9.67 -14.23 -14.57
C LYS A 186 10.39 -13.03 -13.95
N ILE A 187 10.54 -11.93 -14.70
CA ILE A 187 11.14 -10.70 -14.19
C ILE A 187 10.19 -10.05 -13.19
N LEU A 188 8.90 -9.96 -13.53
CA LEU A 188 7.88 -9.45 -12.63
C LEU A 188 7.85 -10.23 -11.30
N SER A 189 7.93 -11.56 -11.35
CA SER A 189 8.01 -12.40 -10.16
C SER A 189 9.24 -12.07 -9.30
N LYS A 190 10.42 -11.95 -9.91
CA LYS A 190 11.65 -11.56 -9.19
C LYS A 190 11.50 -10.20 -8.52
N VAL A 191 10.96 -9.20 -9.21
CA VAL A 191 10.76 -7.85 -8.67
C VAL A 191 9.82 -7.90 -7.45
N VAL A 192 8.70 -8.62 -7.54
CA VAL A 192 7.75 -8.78 -6.43
C VAL A 192 8.36 -9.50 -5.23
N VAL A 193 9.13 -10.56 -5.47
CA VAL A 193 9.75 -11.33 -4.38
C VAL A 193 10.88 -10.54 -3.72
N VAL A 194 11.70 -9.83 -4.50
CA VAL A 194 12.76 -8.97 -3.96
C VAL A 194 12.16 -7.81 -3.17
N SER A 195 11.10 -7.16 -3.68
CA SER A 195 10.43 -6.08 -2.96
C SER A 195 9.74 -6.57 -1.68
N LEU A 196 9.18 -7.78 -1.68
CA LEU A 196 8.65 -8.42 -0.48
C LEU A 196 9.72 -8.56 0.61
N PHE A 197 10.88 -9.15 0.28
CA PHE A 197 11.89 -9.39 1.31
C PHE A 197 12.63 -8.11 1.73
N LEU A 198 13.15 -7.34 0.78
CA LEU A 198 13.98 -6.17 1.09
C LEU A 198 13.14 -4.99 1.58
N GLY A 199 12.11 -4.60 0.82
CA GLY A 199 11.32 -3.41 1.13
C GLY A 199 10.32 -3.68 2.25
N GLN A 200 9.51 -4.72 2.09
CA GLN A 200 8.35 -4.91 2.95
C GLN A 200 8.70 -5.59 4.27
N ILE A 201 9.46 -6.70 4.27
CA ILE A 201 9.82 -7.41 5.50
C ILE A 201 11.00 -6.72 6.19
N ILE A 202 12.16 -6.68 5.55
CA ILE A 202 13.39 -6.18 6.16
C ILE A 202 13.27 -4.68 6.47
N GLY A 203 12.82 -3.88 5.50
CA GLY A 203 12.62 -2.43 5.71
C GLY A 203 11.71 -2.12 6.90
N THR A 204 10.54 -2.76 6.98
CA THR A 204 9.59 -2.52 8.09
C THR A 204 10.16 -2.96 9.43
N ILE A 205 10.83 -4.12 9.49
CA ILE A 205 11.48 -4.59 10.73
C ILE A 205 12.57 -3.62 11.17
N LEU A 206 13.42 -3.16 10.25
CA LEU A 206 14.50 -2.22 10.55
C LEU A 206 13.97 -0.89 11.09
N VAL A 207 12.98 -0.30 10.41
CA VAL A 207 12.35 0.96 10.85
C VAL A 207 11.71 0.79 12.23
N SER A 208 10.97 -0.29 12.42
CA SER A 208 10.33 -0.55 13.72
C SER A 208 11.34 -0.79 14.83
N ALA A 209 12.43 -1.52 14.55
CA ALA A 209 13.50 -1.75 15.51
C ALA A 209 14.23 -0.44 15.88
N ILE A 210 14.47 0.45 14.92
CA ILE A 210 15.06 1.77 15.17
C ILE A 210 14.14 2.60 16.07
N PHE A 211 12.84 2.66 15.78
CA PHE A 211 11.90 3.41 16.61
C PHE A 211 11.80 2.85 18.03
N LEU A 212 11.75 1.52 18.18
CA LEU A 212 11.72 0.89 19.51
C LEU A 212 13.03 1.09 20.28
N ALA A 213 14.18 1.06 19.60
CA ALA A 213 15.49 1.25 20.24
C ALA A 213 15.76 2.70 20.65
N LEU A 214 15.37 3.68 19.81
CA LEU A 214 15.49 5.10 20.14
C LEU A 214 14.49 5.50 21.24
N GLY A 215 13.27 4.97 21.15
CA GLY A 215 12.14 5.41 21.96
C GLY A 215 11.87 6.91 21.84
N ASN A 216 10.98 7.43 22.69
CA ASN A 216 10.60 8.83 22.62
C ASN A 216 11.75 9.79 22.97
N HIS A 217 12.58 9.45 23.96
CA HIS A 217 13.72 10.28 24.33
C HIS A 217 14.76 10.39 23.20
N GLY A 218 15.07 9.28 22.51
CA GLY A 218 15.98 9.28 21.38
C GLY A 218 15.43 10.10 20.21
N PHE A 219 14.13 9.97 19.91
CA PHE A 219 13.47 10.78 18.88
C PHE A 219 13.54 12.28 19.20
N ILE A 220 13.23 12.69 20.43
CA ILE A 220 13.32 14.10 20.87
C ILE A 220 14.74 14.65 20.66
N THR A 221 15.75 13.87 21.04
CA THR A 221 17.15 14.27 20.93
C THR A 221 17.56 14.48 19.47
N VAL A 222 17.24 13.51 18.61
CA VAL A 222 17.55 13.58 17.17
C VAL A 222 16.78 14.71 16.50
N PHE A 223 15.49 14.87 16.80
CA PHE A 223 14.67 15.93 16.22
C PHE A 223 15.19 17.32 16.59
N ASN A 224 15.49 17.55 17.88
CA ASN A 224 16.01 18.84 18.32
C ASN A 224 17.38 19.16 17.70
N HIS A 225 18.24 18.16 17.52
CA HIS A 225 19.51 18.33 16.82
C HIS A 225 19.30 18.77 15.37
N ILE A 226 18.47 18.04 14.61
CA ILE A 226 18.15 18.36 13.21
C ILE A 226 17.47 19.74 13.12
N SER A 227 16.54 20.04 14.02
CA SER A 227 15.84 21.33 14.04
C SER A 227 16.81 22.51 14.20
N GLN A 228 17.79 22.39 15.11
CA GLN A 228 18.84 23.39 15.30
C GLN A 228 19.75 23.52 14.09
N GLU A 229 20.14 22.41 13.47
CA GLU A 229 21.02 22.38 12.31
C GLU A 229 20.42 23.12 11.10
N PHE A 230 19.11 23.00 10.90
CA PHE A 230 18.39 23.67 9.80
C PHE A 230 17.74 25.00 10.18
N GLY A 231 18.08 25.56 11.34
CA GLY A 231 17.58 26.86 11.78
C GLY A 231 16.06 26.90 11.96
N SER A 232 15.43 25.74 12.19
CA SER A 232 14.03 25.69 12.58
C SER A 232 13.93 26.19 14.03
N SER A 233 13.10 27.21 14.24
CA SER A 233 12.91 27.81 15.57
C SER A 233 12.07 26.95 16.50
N GLN A 234 11.54 25.81 16.01
CA GLN A 234 10.61 24.96 16.75
C GLN A 234 11.31 23.71 17.31
N THR A 235 11.34 23.61 18.62
CA THR A 235 11.74 22.41 19.36
C THR A 235 10.61 21.37 19.38
N TYR A 236 10.96 20.11 19.62
CA TYR A 236 9.96 19.06 19.84
C TYR A 236 8.94 19.45 20.92
N SER A 237 9.39 20.07 22.02
CA SER A 237 8.53 20.48 23.12
C SER A 237 7.49 21.52 22.73
N GLU A 238 7.84 22.47 21.87
CA GLU A 238 6.92 23.52 21.41
C GLU A 238 5.85 22.92 20.48
N ILE A 239 6.28 22.11 19.50
CA ILE A 239 5.37 21.39 18.60
C ILE A 239 4.43 20.47 19.38
N SER A 240 4.99 19.68 20.30
CA SER A 240 4.21 18.77 21.15
C SER A 240 3.22 19.53 22.03
N SER A 241 3.60 20.69 22.57
CA SER A 241 2.70 21.53 23.37
C SER A 241 1.53 22.06 22.56
N GLN A 242 1.75 22.45 21.30
CA GLN A 242 0.68 22.88 20.40
C GLN A 242 -0.22 21.72 19.98
N GLY A 243 0.36 20.53 19.80
CA GLY A 243 -0.39 19.32 19.49
C GLY A 243 -1.28 18.80 20.62
N LYS A 244 -1.03 19.18 21.88
CA LYS A 244 -1.88 18.75 23.01
C LYS A 244 -3.34 19.18 22.85
N SER A 245 -3.64 20.27 22.14
CA SER A 245 -5.02 20.71 21.90
C SER A 245 -5.75 19.85 20.85
N LEU A 246 -5.01 19.05 20.08
CA LEU A 246 -5.54 18.14 19.07
C LEU A 246 -5.85 16.75 19.66
N ILE A 247 -5.27 16.44 20.82
CA ILE A 247 -5.51 15.19 21.53
C ILE A 247 -6.85 15.26 22.27
N TYR A 248 -7.74 14.36 21.89
CA TYR A 248 -8.97 14.09 22.61
C TYR A 248 -8.76 12.95 23.61
N PRO A 249 -9.58 12.80 24.67
CA PRO A 249 -9.58 11.58 25.46
C PRO A 249 -9.79 10.35 24.57
N LEU A 250 -9.18 9.22 24.93
CA LEU A 250 -9.33 7.99 24.16
C LEU A 250 -10.82 7.66 24.02
N ASN A 251 -11.29 7.62 22.77
CA ASN A 251 -12.66 7.27 22.44
C ASN A 251 -12.65 5.98 21.62
N PHE A 252 -13.47 5.02 22.04
CA PHE A 252 -13.67 3.77 21.32
C PHE A 252 -14.21 4.01 19.90
N GLU A 253 -15.07 5.02 19.73
CA GLU A 253 -15.63 5.40 18.42
C GLU A 253 -14.54 5.90 17.47
N GLY A 254 -13.66 6.81 17.92
CA GLY A 254 -12.53 7.30 17.12
C GLY A 254 -11.57 6.18 16.72
N THR A 255 -11.30 5.24 17.65
CA THR A 255 -10.49 4.05 17.38
C THR A 255 -11.14 3.15 16.31
N ILE A 256 -12.45 2.95 16.35
CA ILE A 256 -13.19 2.19 15.33
C ILE A 256 -13.16 2.88 13.98
N ILE A 257 -13.38 4.20 13.94
CA ILE A 257 -13.36 4.97 12.69
C ILE A 257 -11.97 4.85 12.05
N MET A 258 -10.91 5.02 12.84
CA MET A 258 -9.54 4.81 12.37
C MET A 258 -9.33 3.39 11.86
N ALA A 259 -9.78 2.37 12.61
CA ALA A 259 -9.68 0.98 12.19
C ALA A 259 -10.38 0.71 10.84
N ILE A 260 -11.54 1.32 10.60
CA ILE A 260 -12.25 1.23 9.32
C ILE A 260 -11.45 1.91 8.20
N LEU A 261 -10.86 3.08 8.45
CA LEU A 261 -10.02 3.76 7.47
C LEU A 261 -8.77 2.95 7.12
N LEU A 262 -8.08 2.40 8.12
CA LEU A 262 -6.94 1.50 7.90
C LEU A 262 -7.38 0.24 7.15
N TRP A 263 -8.57 -0.30 7.44
CA TRP A 263 -9.13 -1.40 6.66
C TRP A 263 -9.31 -1.03 5.19
N LEU A 264 -10.04 0.04 4.89
CA LEU A 264 -10.38 0.42 3.52
C LEU A 264 -9.16 0.84 2.68
N TRP A 265 -8.22 1.56 3.29
CA TRP A 265 -7.11 2.17 2.54
C TRP A 265 -5.82 1.35 2.54
N ILE A 266 -5.60 0.51 3.55
CA ILE A 266 -4.35 -0.24 3.70
C ILE A 266 -4.59 -1.73 3.49
N LEU A 267 -5.62 -2.28 4.14
CA LEU A 267 -5.82 -3.72 4.20
C LEU A 267 -6.65 -4.27 3.02
N ALA A 268 -7.54 -3.48 2.42
CA ALA A 268 -8.44 -3.94 1.36
C ALA A 268 -7.73 -4.47 0.09
N TRP A 269 -6.44 -4.17 -0.06
CA TRP A 269 -5.64 -4.51 -1.23
C TRP A 269 -5.13 -5.96 -1.27
N PHE A 270 -5.55 -6.80 -0.33
CA PHE A 270 -5.30 -8.25 -0.35
C PHE A 270 -5.81 -8.96 -1.61
N ILE A 271 -6.63 -8.29 -2.43
CA ILE A 271 -7.18 -8.76 -3.70
C ILE A 271 -6.11 -8.99 -4.79
N GLY A 272 -4.92 -8.39 -4.66
CA GLY A 272 -3.86 -8.37 -5.68
C GLY A 272 -3.50 -9.73 -6.32
N PRO A 273 -3.36 -10.84 -5.55
CA PRO A 273 -3.07 -12.16 -6.12
C PRO A 273 -4.18 -12.70 -7.02
N SER A 274 -5.44 -12.29 -6.81
CA SER A 274 -6.59 -12.83 -7.54
C SER A 274 -6.55 -12.46 -9.04
N TYR A 275 -6.00 -11.31 -9.40
CA TYR A 275 -5.80 -10.90 -10.79
C TYR A 275 -4.85 -11.81 -11.57
N PHE A 276 -3.95 -12.51 -10.88
CA PHE A 276 -2.98 -13.42 -11.48
C PHE A 276 -3.25 -14.89 -11.11
N ALA A 277 -4.44 -15.22 -10.62
CA ALA A 277 -4.74 -16.54 -10.06
C ALA A 277 -4.46 -17.71 -11.04
N GLY A 278 -4.60 -17.47 -12.35
CA GLY A 278 -4.28 -18.45 -13.39
C GLY A 278 -2.78 -18.76 -13.54
N GLU A 279 -1.92 -17.82 -13.17
CA GLU A 279 -0.47 -17.81 -13.41
C GLU A 279 0.37 -18.41 -12.26
N PHE A 280 -0.28 -18.87 -11.17
CA PHE A 280 0.41 -19.48 -10.03
C PHE A 280 0.76 -20.95 -10.24
N LYS A 281 2.05 -21.27 -10.11
CA LYS A 281 2.60 -22.62 -9.97
C LYS A 281 1.92 -23.32 -8.79
N GLY A 282 1.44 -24.54 -8.97
CA GLY A 282 0.71 -25.29 -7.93
C GLY A 282 -0.75 -24.86 -7.72
N GLY A 283 -1.28 -23.95 -8.55
CA GLY A 283 -2.69 -23.55 -8.58
C GLY A 283 -3.20 -23.08 -7.22
N LYS A 284 -4.37 -23.58 -6.81
CA LYS A 284 -5.06 -23.17 -5.58
C LYS A 284 -4.23 -23.28 -4.29
N LYS A 285 -3.31 -24.25 -4.19
CA LYS A 285 -2.51 -24.44 -2.96
C LYS A 285 -1.50 -23.31 -2.77
N SER A 286 -0.89 -22.85 -3.85
CA SER A 286 0.15 -21.83 -3.84
C SER A 286 -0.43 -20.45 -3.54
N ILE A 287 -1.51 -20.08 -4.22
CA ILE A 287 -2.23 -18.83 -3.96
C ILE A 287 -2.79 -18.81 -2.53
N ARG A 288 -3.40 -19.90 -2.04
CA ARG A 288 -3.91 -19.96 -0.66
C ARG A 288 -2.80 -19.74 0.36
N ARG A 289 -1.69 -20.49 0.26
CA ARG A 289 -0.57 -20.36 1.20
C ARG A 289 0.00 -18.95 1.14
N GLY A 290 0.24 -18.43 -0.05
CA GLY A 290 0.78 -17.08 -0.23
C GLY A 290 -0.11 -15.99 0.35
N MET A 291 -1.42 -16.04 0.08
CA MET A 291 -2.37 -15.08 0.64
C MET A 291 -2.44 -15.14 2.16
N ILE A 292 -2.51 -16.33 2.77
CA ILE A 292 -2.55 -16.47 4.24
C ILE A 292 -1.24 -15.99 4.87
N ILE A 293 -0.09 -16.37 4.30
CA ILE A 293 1.23 -15.94 4.79
C ILE A 293 1.34 -14.41 4.70
N GLY A 294 0.99 -13.83 3.55
CA GLY A 294 1.03 -12.39 3.35
C GLY A 294 0.08 -11.64 4.27
N TRP A 295 -1.11 -12.19 4.53
CA TRP A 295 -2.08 -11.61 5.44
C TRP A 295 -1.56 -11.57 6.88
N VAL A 296 -1.13 -12.73 7.40
CA VAL A 296 -0.67 -12.84 8.80
C VAL A 296 0.61 -12.03 9.03
N ILE A 297 1.61 -12.19 8.16
CA ILE A 297 2.88 -11.45 8.30
C ILE A 297 2.65 -9.96 8.07
N GLY A 298 1.86 -9.58 7.05
CA GLY A 298 1.52 -8.20 6.77
C GLY A 298 0.77 -7.53 7.93
N GLY A 299 -0.18 -8.22 8.56
CA GLY A 299 -0.90 -7.73 9.74
C GLY A 299 0.01 -7.51 10.96
N ILE A 300 0.92 -8.46 11.23
CA ILE A 300 1.90 -8.33 12.33
C ILE A 300 2.84 -7.15 12.09
N LEU A 301 3.36 -7.02 10.86
CA LEU A 301 4.27 -5.93 10.51
C LEU A 301 3.57 -4.57 10.50
N LEU A 302 2.31 -4.51 10.07
CA LEU A 302 1.47 -3.31 10.15
C LEU A 302 1.29 -2.88 11.61
N PHE A 303 0.90 -3.80 12.50
CA PHE A 303 0.80 -3.51 13.93
C PHE A 303 2.13 -3.00 14.51
N LEU A 304 3.23 -3.69 14.17
CA LEU A 304 4.56 -3.37 14.68
C LEU A 304 5.01 -1.95 14.27
N VAL A 305 4.84 -1.58 12.99
CA VAL A 305 5.27 -0.25 12.51
C VAL A 305 4.36 0.86 13.04
N SER A 306 3.05 0.63 13.12
CA SER A 306 2.10 1.60 13.69
C SER A 306 2.35 1.83 15.18
N TYR A 307 2.59 0.76 15.95
CA TYR A 307 2.88 0.87 17.37
C TYR A 307 4.24 1.52 17.64
N SER A 308 5.30 1.10 16.93
CA SER A 308 6.65 1.63 17.15
C SER A 308 6.76 3.10 16.76
N SER A 309 6.10 3.52 15.68
CA SER A 309 6.05 4.93 15.28
C SER A 309 5.32 5.80 16.30
N GLU A 310 4.16 5.35 16.80
CA GLU A 310 3.43 6.02 17.88
C GLU A 310 4.30 6.17 19.15
N TYR A 311 4.97 5.09 19.54
CA TYR A 311 5.83 5.04 20.72
C TYR A 311 7.03 5.98 20.64
N ALA A 312 7.69 6.05 19.48
CA ALA A 312 8.88 6.87 19.30
C ALA A 312 8.53 8.35 19.07
N VAL A 313 7.58 8.65 18.18
CA VAL A 313 7.29 10.03 17.77
C VAL A 313 6.44 10.77 18.81
N GLY A 314 5.50 10.07 19.46
CA GLY A 314 4.55 10.66 20.39
C GLY A 314 3.37 11.34 19.69
N LEU A 315 2.16 11.03 20.14
CA LEU A 315 0.90 11.49 19.54
C LEU A 315 0.77 13.01 19.37
N PRO A 316 1.08 13.87 20.36
CA PRO A 316 0.86 15.31 20.20
C PRO A 316 1.76 15.89 19.12
N PHE A 317 3.02 15.45 19.09
CA PHE A 317 3.96 15.88 18.07
C PHE A 317 3.51 15.39 16.68
N PHE A 318 3.07 14.13 16.60
CA PHE A 318 2.61 13.49 15.37
C PHE A 318 1.41 14.21 14.76
N GLU A 319 0.37 14.49 15.54
CA GLU A 319 -0.85 15.16 15.07
C GLU A 319 -0.59 16.58 14.60
N TYR A 320 0.16 17.37 15.38
CA TYR A 320 0.49 18.75 15.00
C TYR A 320 1.30 18.78 13.70
N SER A 321 2.37 17.97 13.65
CA SER A 321 3.28 17.96 12.51
C SER A 321 2.56 17.50 11.25
N SER A 322 1.62 16.56 11.36
CA SER A 322 0.85 16.09 10.19
C SER A 322 -0.01 17.19 9.58
N LEU A 323 -0.55 18.10 10.41
CA LEU A 323 -1.39 19.22 9.98
C LEU A 323 -0.62 20.47 9.52
N HIS A 324 0.53 20.74 10.13
CA HIS A 324 1.25 22.02 10.02
C HIS A 324 2.68 21.89 9.49
N GLY A 325 3.16 20.67 9.31
CA GLY A 325 4.58 20.39 9.11
C GLY A 325 5.38 20.52 10.41
N TRP A 326 6.68 20.30 10.31
CA TRP A 326 7.63 20.28 11.44
C TRP A 326 8.67 21.42 11.37
N GLY A 327 8.23 22.60 10.95
CA GLY A 327 9.08 23.78 10.78
C GLY A 327 9.87 23.78 9.47
N ASN A 328 11.01 24.48 9.45
CA ASN A 328 11.83 24.73 8.25
C ASN A 328 12.80 23.59 7.91
N ILE A 329 12.56 22.39 8.41
CA ILE A 329 13.39 21.22 8.09
C ILE A 329 13.10 20.86 6.62
N PRO A 330 14.12 20.82 5.73
CA PRO A 330 13.93 20.57 4.31
C PRO A 330 13.77 19.08 4.01
N ILE A 331 12.96 18.41 4.82
CA ILE A 331 12.51 17.03 4.64
C ILE A 331 10.98 17.11 4.52
N ALA A 332 10.46 16.65 3.38
CA ALA A 332 9.04 16.75 3.08
C ALA A 332 8.21 15.96 4.10
N PHE A 333 7.34 16.67 4.84
CA PHE A 333 6.39 16.12 5.81
C PHE A 333 4.96 15.97 5.24
N TYR A 334 4.80 16.21 3.93
CA TYR A 334 3.63 16.02 3.04
C TYR A 334 2.72 17.20 2.69
N VAL A 335 2.57 17.38 1.37
CA VAL A 335 1.77 18.38 0.66
C VAL A 335 0.29 17.99 0.53
N PHE A 336 -0.04 16.70 0.57
CA PHE A 336 -1.43 16.22 0.47
C PHE A 336 -2.29 16.69 1.66
N PHE A 337 -1.68 16.93 2.83
CA PHE A 337 -2.38 17.46 4.00
C PHE A 337 -2.81 18.92 3.80
N LEU A 338 -2.01 19.75 3.12
CA LEU A 338 -2.38 21.13 2.80
C LEU A 338 -3.58 21.18 1.84
N LEU A 339 -3.63 20.26 0.89
CA LEU A 339 -4.78 20.07 0.00
C LEU A 339 -6.02 19.58 0.77
N LEU A 340 -5.90 18.54 1.61
CA LEU A 340 -7.04 18.03 2.40
C LEU A 340 -7.55 19.06 3.42
N LYS A 341 -6.65 19.83 4.05
CA LYS A 341 -6.98 20.97 4.93
C LYS A 341 -7.84 22.00 4.22
N SER A 342 -7.52 22.32 2.95
CA SER A 342 -8.33 23.26 2.16
C SER A 342 -9.75 22.77 1.87
N PHE A 343 -9.98 21.45 1.90
CA PHE A 343 -11.30 20.84 1.71
C PHE A 343 -12.07 20.58 3.02
N LEU A 344 -11.37 20.27 4.12
CA LEU A 344 -11.98 19.83 5.38
C LEU A 344 -12.06 20.93 6.45
N ILE A 345 -11.19 21.93 6.39
CA ILE A 345 -11.16 23.03 7.35
C ILE A 345 -11.41 24.31 6.55
N PRO A 346 -12.63 24.87 6.56
CA PRO A 346 -12.88 26.15 5.89
C PRO A 346 -11.92 27.20 6.47
N PRO A 347 -11.41 28.14 5.64
CA PRO A 347 -10.61 29.24 6.16
C PRO A 347 -11.41 29.93 7.25
N LYS A 348 -10.81 30.05 8.45
CA LYS A 348 -11.35 30.94 9.46
C LYS A 348 -11.09 32.35 8.95
N ASP A 349 -12.16 33.06 8.63
CA ASP A 349 -12.15 34.50 8.42
C ASP A 349 -11.51 35.25 9.60
#